data_AF-A0A4D4JE73-F1
#
_entry.id   AF-A0A4D4JE73-F1
#
_cell.length_a   1.000
_cell.length_b   1.000
_cell.length_c   1.000
_cell.angle_alpha   90.00
_cell.angle_beta   90.00
_cell.angle_gamma   90.00
#
_symmetry.space_group_name_H-M   'P 1'
#
loop_
_entity.id
_entity.type
_entity.pdbx_description
1 polymer ?
#
loop_
_entity_poly.entity_id
_entity_poly.type
_entity_poly.pdbx_seq_one_letter_code
_entity_poly.pdbx_strand_id
1 'polypeptide(L)' 'MTPEDRILLLYMRQVQWWMDEAALDIPRDAYSVDDHVKLAEAMEQLAHAIRQRLPLPAEPKPAQRPEITG' A
#
# COMPACT_ATOMS: atom_id res chain seq x y z
N MET A 1 4.67 -10.13 -21.76
CA MET A 1 4.84 -9.30 -20.56
C MET A 1 5.28 -7.91 -21.01
N THR A 2 4.39 -6.93 -20.89
CA THR A 2 4.64 -5.53 -21.26
C THR A 2 5.54 -4.85 -20.22
N PRO A 3 6.15 -3.68 -20.52
CA PRO A 3 6.87 -2.89 -19.53
C PRO A 3 6.03 -2.57 -18.28
N GLU A 4 4.75 -2.28 -18.46
CA GLU A 4 3.81 -1.98 -17.38
C GLU A 4 3.49 -3.21 -16.53
N ASP A 5 3.43 -4.41 -17.12
CA ASP A 5 3.30 -5.67 -16.36
C ASP A 5 4.50 -5.85 -15.42
N ARG A 6 5.70 -5.53 -15.92
CA ARG A 6 6.94 -5.64 -15.13
C ARG A 6 6.92 -4.68 -13.95
N ILE A 7 6.51 -3.43 -14.16
CA ILE A 7 6.39 -2.43 -13.11
C ILE A 7 5.40 -2.89 -12.03
N LEU A 8 4.24 -3.40 -12.44
CA LEU A 8 3.25 -3.92 -11.49
C LEU A 8 3.81 -5.09 -10.67
N LEU A 9 4.49 -6.05 -11.31
CA LEU A 9 5.14 -7.16 -10.62
C LEU A 9 6.23 -6.70 -9.65
N LEU A 10 7.00 -5.67 -10.00
CA LEU A 10 8.00 -5.08 -9.11
C LEU A 10 7.35 -4.49 -7.85
N TYR A 11 6.29 -3.70 -7.99
CA TYR A 11 5.59 -3.14 -6.84
C TYR A 11 4.88 -4.20 -5.99
N MET A 12 4.27 -5.21 -6.61
CA MET A 12 3.70 -6.35 -5.88
C MET A 12 4.77 -7.06 -5.05
N ARG A 13 5.95 -7.30 -5.63
CA ARG A 13 7.06 -7.94 -4.92
C ARG A 13 7.61 -7.08 -3.80
N GLN A 14 7.68 -5.76 -4.00
CA GLN A 14 8.12 -4.81 -2.98
C GLN A 14 7.16 -4.76 -1.78
N VAL A 15 5.84 -4.71 -2.02
CA VAL A 15 4.83 -4.76 -0.95
C VAL A 15 4.91 -6.09 -0.21
N GLN A 16 5.04 -7.21 -0.93
CA GLN A 16 5.22 -8.52 -0.31
C GLN A 16 6.43 -8.54 0.64
N TRP A 17 7.57 -8.01 0.21
CA TRP A 17 8.77 -7.93 1.05
C TRP A 17 8.50 -7.18 2.35
N TRP A 18 7.90 -5.99 2.28
CA TRP A 18 7.60 -5.19 3.47
C TRP A 18 6.59 -5.87 4.40
N MET A 19 5.61 -6.57 3.84
CA MET A 19 4.67 -7.37 4.64
C MET A 19 5.37 -8.54 5.34
N ASP A 20 6.30 -9.20 4.67
CA ASP A 20 7.09 -10.30 5.26
C ASP A 20 7.97 -9.78 6.41
N GLU A 21 8.63 -8.62 6.25
CA GLU A 21 9.39 -7.96 7.32
C GLU A 21 8.47 -7.55 8.49
N ALA A 22 7.34 -6.91 8.21
CA ALA A 22 6.36 -6.53 9.23
C ALA A 22 5.86 -7.74 10.03
N ALA A 23 5.57 -8.85 9.35
CA ALA A 23 5.12 -10.09 9.99
C ALA A 23 6.18 -10.69 10.94
N LEU A 24 7.47 -10.48 10.64
CA LEU A 24 8.57 -10.91 11.49
C LEU A 24 8.80 -9.97 12.69
N ASP A 25 8.63 -8.67 12.50
CA ASP A 25 9.04 -7.65 13.48
C ASP A 25 7.93 -7.23 14.44
N ILE A 26 6.66 -7.24 14.01
CA ILE A 26 5.52 -6.90 14.87
C ILE A 26 5.46 -7.79 16.12
N PRO A 27 5.55 -9.14 16.04
CA PRO A 27 5.51 -9.98 17.24
C PRO A 27 6.68 -9.79 18.20
N ARG A 28 7.76 -9.15 17.73
CA ARG A 28 8.99 -8.90 18.49
C ARG A 28 9.03 -7.49 19.07
N ASP A 29 7.97 -6.70 18.88
CA ASP A 29 7.94 -5.27 19.24
C ASP A 29 9.10 -4.48 18.59
N ALA A 30 9.51 -4.90 17.39
CA ALA A 30 10.61 -4.31 16.62
C ALA A 30 10.13 -3.49 15.41
N TYR A 31 8.82 -3.50 15.13
CA TYR A 31 8.24 -2.80 13.99
C TYR A 31 8.14 -1.28 14.26
N SER A 32 8.88 -0.48 13.48
CA SER A 32 8.99 0.95 13.73
C SER A 32 7.95 1.79 12.96
N VAL A 33 7.82 3.06 13.35
CA VAL A 33 7.03 4.04 12.59
C VAL A 33 7.60 4.23 11.19
N ASP A 34 8.92 4.20 11.03
CA ASP A 34 9.56 4.34 9.71
C ASP A 34 9.20 3.16 8.79
N ASP A 35 9.11 1.95 9.34
CA ASP A 35 8.69 0.77 8.56
C ASP A 35 7.21 0.85 8.17
N HIS A 36 6.37 1.42 9.04
CA HIS A 36 4.99 1.75 8.70
C HIS A 36 4.90 2.74 7.52
N VAL A 37 5.73 3.78 7.50
CA VAL A 37 5.78 4.75 6.40
C VAL A 37 6.22 4.07 5.10
N LYS A 38 7.28 3.25 5.13
CA LYS A 38 7.78 2.55 3.93
C LYS A 38 6.75 1.57 3.36
N LEU A 39 6.05 0.83 4.20
CA LEU A 39 4.98 -0.07 3.76
C LEU A 39 3.83 0.71 3.13
N ALA A 40 3.40 1.82 3.75
CA ALA A 40 2.35 2.68 3.21
C ALA A 40 2.72 3.28 1.84
N GLU A 41 3.96 3.75 1.68
CA GLU A 41 4.47 4.25 0.40
C GLU A 41 4.50 3.16 -0.69
N ALA A 42 4.97 1.95 -0.35
CA ALA A 42 4.97 0.82 -1.28
C ALA A 42 3.55 0.44 -1.72
N MET A 43 2.59 0.45 -0.79
CA MET A 43 1.18 0.20 -1.09
C MET A 43 0.57 1.28 -1.99
N GLU A 44 0.87 2.55 -1.76
CA GLU A 44 0.39 3.65 -2.62
C GLU A 44 0.95 3.54 -4.05
N GLN A 45 2.24 3.17 -4.20
CA GLN A 45 2.85 2.93 -5.53
C GLN A 45 2.16 1.78 -6.28
N LEU A 46 1.87 0.67 -5.58
CA LEU A 46 1.12 -0.44 -6.15
C LEU A 46 -0.30 -0.02 -6.55
N ALA A 47 -1.02 0.66 -5.66
CA ALA A 47 -2.38 1.15 -5.93
C ALA A 47 -2.42 2.13 -7.10
N HIS A 48 -1.43 3.01 -7.22
CA HIS A 48 -1.27 3.89 -8.37
C HIS A 48 -1.10 3.10 -9.67
N ALA A 49 -0.19 2.12 -9.71
CA ALA A 49 0.05 1.28 -10.87
C ALA A 49 -1.19 0.47 -11.30
N ILE A 50 -1.98 -0.01 -10.33
CA ILE A 50 -3.26 -0.71 -10.61
C ILE A 50 -4.28 0.26 -11.23
N ARG A 51 -4.46 1.47 -10.67
CA ARG A 51 -5.41 2.47 -11.18
C ARG A 51 -5.11 2.91 -12.61
N GLN A 52 -3.84 2.97 -13.00
CA GLN A 52 -3.45 3.28 -14.38
C GLN A 52 -3.88 2.17 -15.37
N ARG A 53 -4.04 0.93 -14.89
CA ARG A 53 -4.39 -0.23 -15.73
C ARG A 53 -5.87 -0.55 -15.72
N LEU A 54 -6.52 -0.36 -14.59
CA LEU A 54 -7.95 -0.57 -14.41
C LEU A 54 -8.58 0.80 -14.20
N PRO A 55 -9.18 1.41 -15.24
CA PRO A 55 -10.00 2.60 -15.08
C PRO A 55 -11.32 2.18 -14.42
N LEU A 56 -11.24 1.70 -13.17
CA LEU A 56 -12.40 1.62 -12.31
C LEU A 56 -12.82 3.05 -11.99
N PRO A 57 -14.12 3.36 -11.98
CA PRO A 57 -14.58 4.65 -11.48
C PRO A 57 -14.01 4.83 -10.08
N ALA A 58 -13.35 5.96 -9.83
CA ALA A 58 -12.74 6.25 -8.54
C ALA A 58 -13.76 5.94 -7.43
N GLU A 59 -13.42 5.02 -6.53
CA GLU A 59 -14.28 4.70 -5.40
C GLU A 59 -14.62 5.99 -4.64
N PRO A 60 -15.85 6.08 -4.09
CA PRO A 60 -16.28 7.26 -3.36
C PRO A 60 -15.25 7.58 -2.27
N LYS A 61 -14.83 8.86 -2.21
CA LYS A 61 -13.91 9.38 -1.19
C LYS A 61 -14.28 8.79 0.18
N PRO A 62 -13.30 8.37 1.00
CA PRO A 62 -13.57 7.89 2.35
C PRO A 62 -14.49 8.90 3.03
N ALA A 63 -15.66 8.42 3.47
CA ALA A 63 -16.65 9.26 4.13
C ALA A 63 -15.92 10.04 5.23
N GLN A 64 -16.03 11.37 5.20
CA GLN A 64 -15.50 12.22 6.26
C GLN A 64 -16.02 11.63 7.58
N ARG A 65 -15.08 11.19 8.44
CA ARG A 65 -15.41 10.69 9.77
C ARG A 65 -16.25 11.79 10.42
N PRO A 66 -17.51 11.51 10.80
CA PRO A 66 -18.37 12.56 11.37
C PRO A 66 -17.65 13.16 12.56
N GLU A 67 -17.45 14.48 12.51
CA GLU A 67 -16.98 15.23 13.66
C GLU A 67 -18.03 15.06 14.75
N ILE A 68 -17.69 14.29 15.78
CA ILE A 68 -18.52 14.19 16.98
C ILE A 68 -18.33 15.52 17.69
N THR A 69 -19.16 16.51 17.36
CA THR A 69 -19.26 17.74 18.15
C THR A 69 -20.01 17.38 19.44
N GLY A 70 -19.25 17.27 20.52
CA GLY A 70 -19.76 17.23 21.89
C GLY A 70 -19.80 18.62 22.51
#